data_AF-A0A8S0H3R1-F1
#
_entry.id   AF-A0A8S0H3R1-F1
#
_cell.length_a   1.000
_cell.length_b   1.000
_cell.length_c   1.000
_cell.angle_alpha   90.00
_cell.angle_beta   90.00
_cell.angle_gamma   90.00
#
_symmetry.space_group_name_H-M   'P 1'
#
loop_
_entity.id
_entity.type
_entity.pdbx_description
1 polymer ?
#
loop_
_entity_poly.entity_id
_entity_poly.type
_entity_poly.pdbx_seq_one_letter_code
_entity_poly.pdbx_strand_id
1 'polypeptide(L)' 'MNSQDQELVALFAGLDTPGVSDALDKLGLPGQCLGLMPLDNYRQTLVGPAFTVQYVSASVPPGTVGDFIDDVAPGTCW' A
#
# COMPACT_ATOMS: atom_id res chain seq x y z
N MET A 1 11.95 -1.34 -8.30
CA MET A 1 10.91 -2.36 -8.51
C MET A 1 11.43 -3.37 -9.51
N ASN A 2 11.47 -4.66 -9.16
CA ASN A 2 11.99 -5.68 -10.08
C ASN A 2 10.92 -6.05 -11.13
N SER A 3 11.28 -6.86 -12.13
CA SER A 3 10.35 -7.25 -13.21
C SER A 3 9.18 -8.10 -12.70
N GLN A 4 9.40 -8.93 -11.69
CA GLN A 4 8.37 -9.78 -11.10
C GLN A 4 7.30 -8.94 -10.38
N ASP A 5 7.70 -7.92 -9.63
CA ASP A 5 6.78 -7.00 -8.96
C ASP A 5 5.89 -6.27 -9.99
N GLN A 6 6.48 -5.84 -11.11
CA GLN A 6 5.74 -5.18 -12.19
C GLN A 6 4.69 -6.10 -12.82
N GLU A 7 5.05 -7.36 -13.07
CA GLU A 7 4.12 -8.38 -13.57
C GLU A 7 2.98 -8.64 -12.58
N LEU A 8 3.29 -8.76 -11.28
CA LEU A 8 2.28 -8.95 -10.24
C LEU A 8 1.33 -7.75 -10.15
N VAL A 9 1.85 -6.52 -10.16
CA VAL A 9 1.00 -5.32 -10.17
C VAL A 9 0.05 -5.32 -11.37
N ALA A 10 0.54 -5.72 -12.56
CA ALA A 10 -0.29 -5.81 -13.75
C ALA A 10 -1.41 -6.86 -13.63
N LEU A 11 -1.16 -7.98 -12.95
CA LEU A 11 -2.18 -9.03 -12.72
C LEU A 11 -3.30 -8.58 -11.77
N PHE A 12 -2.97 -7.74 -10.79
CA PHE A 12 -3.94 -7.20 -9.83
C PHE A 12 -4.69 -5.97 -10.35
N ALA A 13 -4.21 -5.34 -11.43
CA ALA A 13 -4.83 -4.17 -12.00
C ALA A 13 -6.27 -4.45 -12.44
N GLY A 14 -7.22 -3.65 -11.92
CA GLY A 14 -8.64 -3.78 -12.24
C GLY A 14 -9.40 -4.82 -11.42
N LEU A 15 -8.74 -5.57 -10.54
CA LEU A 15 -9.42 -6.35 -9.51
C LEU A 15 -10.03 -5.41 -8.46
N ASP A 16 -11.12 -5.87 -7.85
CA ASP A 16 -11.74 -5.21 -6.71
C ASP A 16 -11.12 -5.73 -5.39
N THR A 17 -11.13 -4.89 -4.36
CA THR A 17 -10.57 -5.26 -3.05
C THR A 17 -11.33 -6.41 -2.37
N PRO A 18 -12.67 -6.56 -2.49
CA PRO A 18 -13.38 -7.71 -1.93
C PRO A 18 -12.97 -9.04 -2.56
N GLY A 19 -12.85 -9.10 -3.90
CA GLY A 19 -12.44 -10.34 -4.58
C GLY A 19 -11.04 -10.81 -4.19
N VAL A 20 -10.11 -9.88 -3.97
CA VAL A 20 -8.79 -10.20 -3.41
C VAL A 20 -8.89 -10.67 -1.95
N SER A 21 -9.75 -10.06 -1.13
CA SER A 21 -10.00 -10.48 0.25
C SER A 21 -10.52 -11.91 0.32
N ASP A 22 -11.52 -12.26 -0.50
CA ASP A 22 -12.10 -13.61 -0.54
C ASP A 22 -11.06 -14.67 -0.95
N ALA A 23 -10.16 -14.32 -1.87
CA ALA A 23 -9.06 -15.20 -2.28
C ALA A 23 -8.07 -15.44 -1.14
N LEU A 24 -7.78 -14.42 -0.33
CA LEU A 24 -6.92 -14.54 0.85
C LEU A 24 -7.59 -15.35 1.97
N ASP A 25 -8.89 -15.16 2.19
CA ASP A 25 -9.68 -15.95 3.15
C ASP A 25 -9.67 -17.45 2.79
N LYS A 26 -9.77 -17.78 1.50
CA LYS A 26 -9.66 -19.17 1.01
C LYS A 26 -8.30 -19.80 1.33
N LEU A 27 -7.25 -18.99 1.41
CA LEU A 27 -5.90 -19.42 1.78
C LEU A 27 -5.65 -19.36 3.30
N GLY A 28 -6.61 -18.85 4.08
CA GLY A 28 -6.45 -18.63 5.52
C GLY A 28 -5.50 -17.49 5.87
N LEU A 29 -5.31 -16.53 4.95
CA LEU A 29 -4.43 -15.38 5.12
C LEU A 29 -5.23 -14.13 5.47
N PRO A 30 -4.97 -13.45 6.60
CA PRO A 30 -5.56 -12.15 6.88
C PRO A 30 -4.90 -11.09 6.01
N GLY A 31 -5.70 -10.31 5.26
CA GLY A 31 -5.22 -9.31 4.29
C GLY A 31 -5.78 -7.90 4.48
N GLN A 32 -6.69 -7.70 5.42
CA GLN A 32 -7.44 -6.46 5.57
C GLN A 32 -6.78 -5.43 6.50
N CYS A 33 -6.85 -4.15 6.12
CA CYS A 33 -6.48 -3.02 6.98
C CYS A 33 -7.73 -2.42 7.63
N LEU A 34 -8.20 -3.05 8.70
CA LEU A 34 -9.43 -2.63 9.39
C LEU A 34 -9.36 -1.18 9.89
N GLY A 35 -10.41 -0.41 9.62
CA GLY A 35 -10.56 0.98 10.09
C GLY A 35 -9.96 2.04 9.17
N LEU A 36 -9.28 1.65 8.10
CA LEU A 36 -8.85 2.57 7.04
C LEU A 36 -9.98 2.78 6.03
N MET A 37 -10.23 4.04 5.68
CA MET A 37 -11.27 4.45 4.73
C MET A 37 -10.68 5.36 3.66
N PRO A 38 -11.15 5.28 2.40
CA PRO A 38 -10.70 6.18 1.36
C PRO A 38 -11.16 7.62 1.65
N LEU A 39 -10.29 8.59 1.37
CA LEU A 39 -10.63 10.02 1.52
C LEU A 39 -11.54 10.56 0.42
N ASP A 40 -11.61 9.88 -0.73
CA ASP A 40 -12.41 10.27 -1.88
C ASP A 40 -12.98 9.02 -2.59
N ASN A 41 -13.95 9.22 -3.47
CA ASN A 41 -14.55 8.18 -4.28
C ASN A 41 -13.71 7.92 -5.54
N TYR A 42 -12.57 7.24 -5.34
CA TYR A 42 -11.64 6.91 -6.41
C TYR A 42 -12.32 6.02 -7.47
N ARG A 43 -12.11 6.36 -8.74
CA ARG A 43 -12.68 5.62 -9.89
C ARG A 43 -11.97 4.30 -10.19
N GLN A 44 -10.78 4.11 -9.63
CA GLN A 44 -9.90 2.98 -9.94
C GLN A 44 -9.27 2.48 -8.64
N THR A 45 -9.00 1.17 -8.58
CA THR A 45 -8.22 0.56 -7.51
C THR A 45 -6.73 0.89 -7.69
N LEU A 46 -6.06 1.13 -6.57
CA LEU A 46 -4.62 1.36 -6.52
C LEU A 46 -3.92 0.05 -6.18
N VAL A 47 -2.88 -0.29 -6.94
CA VAL A 47 -2.11 -1.52 -6.80
C VAL A 47 -0.64 -1.17 -6.94
N GLY A 48 0.17 -1.60 -5.98
CA GLY A 48 1.60 -1.36 -5.95
C GLY A 48 2.26 -2.06 -4.77
N PRO A 49 3.59 -2.27 -4.79
CA PRO A 49 4.30 -2.77 -3.62
C PRO A 49 4.22 -1.78 -2.47
N ALA A 50 4.17 -2.30 -1.23
CA ALA A 50 4.13 -1.47 -0.04
C ALA A 50 5.49 -0.80 0.23
N PHE A 51 5.49 0.52 0.40
CA PHE A 51 6.58 1.28 1.00
C PHE A 51 6.14 1.63 2.43
N THR A 52 6.83 1.10 3.45
CA THR A 52 6.39 1.25 4.84
C THR A 52 7.20 2.31 5.59
N VAL A 53 6.50 3.16 6.33
CA VAL A 53 7.11 4.17 7.20
C VAL A 53 6.55 3.97 8.61
N GLN A 54 7.44 4.00 9.59
CA GLN A 54 7.08 3.94 11.00
C GLN A 54 7.31 5.31 11.65
N TYR A 55 6.22 5.96 12.06
CA TYR A 55 6.30 7.18 12.85
C TYR A 55 6.58 6.87 14.33
N VAL A 56 7.31 7.77 14.97
CA VAL A 56 7.51 7.82 16.42
C VAL A 56 7.02 9.16 16.95
N SER A 57 6.70 9.21 18.25
CA SER A 57 6.39 10.48 18.91
C SER A 57 7.54 11.47 18.76
N ALA A 58 7.22 12.73 18.46
CA ALA A 58 8.22 13.77 18.31
C ALA A 58 9.03 13.97 19.60
N SER A 59 10.35 14.06 19.46
CA SER A 59 11.28 14.43 20.54
C SER A 59 11.40 15.94 20.70
N VAL A 60 12.17 16.37 21.72
CA VAL A 60 12.62 17.76 21.87
C VAL A 60 14.15 17.77 21.84
N PRO A 61 14.80 18.33 20.79
CA PRO A 61 14.21 19.01 19.63
C PRO A 61 13.48 18.04 18.68
N PRO A 62 12.51 18.52 17.89
CA PRO A 62 11.81 17.70 16.92
C PRO A 62 12.75 17.26 15.79
N GLY A 63 12.56 16.03 15.32
CA GLY A 63 13.17 15.55 14.08
C GLY A 63 12.48 16.10 12.84
N THR A 64 12.85 15.57 11.68
CA THR A 64 12.28 15.90 10.37
C THR A 64 11.14 14.94 10.00
N VAL A 65 10.24 15.41 9.13
CA VAL A 65 9.13 14.63 8.59
C VAL A 65 9.23 14.65 7.06
N GLY A 66 9.19 13.48 6.43
CA GLY A 66 9.12 13.37 4.97
C GLY A 66 10.46 13.24 4.25
N ASP A 67 11.58 13.10 4.97
CA ASP A 67 12.91 12.93 4.36
C ASP A 67 12.99 11.67 3.46
N PHE A 68 12.12 10.69 3.68
CA PHE A 68 12.04 9.47 2.88
C PHE A 68 11.30 9.66 1.53
N ILE A 69 10.68 10.82 1.28
CA ILE A 69 9.83 11.02 0.09
C ILE A 69 10.63 10.80 -1.19
N ASP A 70 11.88 11.24 -1.24
CA ASP A 70 12.75 11.08 -2.41
C ASP A 70 13.19 9.62 -2.63
N ASP A 71 13.05 8.76 -1.61
CA ASP A 71 13.35 7.33 -1.68
C ASP A 71 12.16 6.49 -2.17
N VAL A 72 10.98 7.10 -2.31
CA VAL A 72 9.76 6.41 -2.77
C VAL A 72 9.83 6.19 -4.28
N ALA A 73 9.97 4.93 -4.69
CA ALA A 73 10.03 4.58 -6.10
C ALA A 73 8.66 4.79 -6.80
N PRO A 74 8.62 5.22 -8.06
CA PRO A 74 7.37 5.31 -8.81
C PRO A 74 6.61 3.98 -8.84
N GLY A 75 5.30 4.03 -8.57
CA GLY A 75 4.41 2.88 -8.59
C GLY A 75 4.30 2.10 -7.28
N THR A 76 5.00 2.51 -6.21
CA THR A 76 4.78 1.96 -4.86
C THR A 76 3.57 2.60 -4.19
N CYS A 77 2.91 1.85 -3.31
CA CYS A 77 1.87 2.37 -2.43
C CYS A 77 2.48 2.66 -1.05
N TRP A 78 2.37 3.91 -0.59
CA TRP A 78 2.81 4.39 0.73
C TRP A 78 1.58 4.81 1.55
#